data_AF-A0A9N8WH64-F1
#
_entry.id   AF-A0A9N8WH64-F1
#
_cell.length_a   1.000
_cell.length_b   1.000
_cell.length_c   1.000
_cell.angle_alpha   90.00
_cell.angle_beta   90.00
_cell.angle_gamma   90.00
#
_symmetry.space_group_name_H-M   'P 1'
#
loop_
_entity.id
_entity.type
_entity.pdbx_description
1 polymer ?
#
loop_
_entity_poly.entity_id
_entity_poly.type
_entity_poly.pdbx_seq_one_letter_code
_entity_poly.pdbx_strand_id
1 'polypeptide(L)'
;MNDAVGFAIAIEDRYKGIRAPHKIKAAVSGCLRECAEAQGKDFGLIATENGYNLYVCGNGGAKPKHAVLLARDISEETAIKYIDRFLMYYIHTADRLTRTARWLEKMDGGIEYLKKIVIDDYLGICAELEEDMARLIYTYECEWTRVVNDPKRREDFVQFVNTDETIDGIEYITERGQQRPADWPKKFNDDLVVPDNKSLTDKSWVKIALTSSFPIEAGQVIKYGDTQIAIFNTHGRTKWYATQNMCPHKRAFVLSQGLVGDDENGILKVSCPMHKKNFSLDTGECISGDVELKLMTFEVKILDDFVWLNLPPVQELDRILGTSKWKVTKNGTHEKSRFLQRSAKTRIEILGKINDGCADVGCGDKKLDW
;
A
#
# COMPACT_ATOMS: atom_id res chain seq x y z
N MET A 1 1.61 -30.69 -21.89
CA MET A 1 1.52 -30.05 -20.56
C MET A 1 1.42 -28.57 -20.83
N ASN A 2 0.31 -27.93 -20.47
CA ASN A 2 0.09 -26.51 -20.78
C ASN A 2 0.99 -25.65 -19.88
N ASP A 3 1.53 -24.55 -20.41
CA ASP A 3 2.36 -23.61 -19.66
C ASP A 3 1.47 -22.73 -18.77
N ALA A 4 1.09 -23.29 -17.62
CA ALA A 4 0.26 -22.59 -16.65
C ALA A 4 0.93 -21.36 -16.04
N VAL A 5 2.27 -21.30 -16.02
CA VAL A 5 3.00 -20.14 -15.48
C VAL A 5 2.98 -19.00 -16.50
N GLY A 6 3.32 -19.29 -17.76
CA GLY A 6 3.23 -18.31 -18.86
C GLY A 6 1.82 -17.77 -19.02
N PHE A 7 0.80 -18.63 -18.97
CA PHE A 7 -0.58 -18.19 -19.07
C PHE A 7 -1.05 -17.38 -17.84
N ALA A 8 -0.57 -17.70 -16.63
CA ALA A 8 -0.83 -16.88 -15.45
C ALA A 8 -0.27 -15.46 -15.58
N ILE A 9 0.95 -15.32 -16.11
CA ILE A 9 1.59 -14.03 -16.38
C ILE A 9 0.78 -13.25 -17.42
N ALA A 10 0.36 -13.90 -18.50
CA ALA A 10 -0.46 -13.27 -19.54
C ALA A 10 -1.80 -12.72 -18.98
N ILE A 11 -2.43 -13.45 -18.05
CA ILE A 11 -3.65 -13.02 -17.37
C ILE A 11 -3.38 -11.84 -16.43
N GLU A 12 -2.29 -11.87 -15.65
CA GLU A 12 -1.89 -10.76 -14.80
C GLU A 12 -1.64 -9.50 -15.63
N ASP A 13 -0.85 -9.61 -16.70
CA ASP A 13 -0.51 -8.50 -17.58
C ASP A 13 -1.72 -7.95 -18.31
N ARG A 14 -2.69 -8.79 -18.66
CA ARG A 14 -3.93 -8.35 -19.30
C ARG A 14 -4.82 -7.58 -18.33
N TYR A 15 -5.06 -8.10 -17.12
CA TYR A 15 -6.10 -7.58 -16.23
C TYR A 15 -5.59 -6.64 -15.13
N LYS A 16 -4.29 -6.33 -15.08
CA LYS A 16 -3.74 -5.34 -14.15
C LYS A 16 -4.36 -3.96 -14.36
N GLY A 17 -4.60 -3.24 -13.26
CA GLY A 17 -5.15 -1.88 -13.28
C GLY A 17 -6.66 -1.78 -13.45
N ILE A 18 -7.39 -2.87 -13.68
CA ILE A 18 -8.86 -2.84 -13.79
C ILE A 18 -9.50 -2.32 -12.51
N ARG A 19 -10.39 -1.34 -12.66
CA ARG A 19 -11.25 -0.83 -11.59
C ARG A 19 -12.56 -1.62 -11.61
N ALA A 20 -12.81 -2.34 -10.52
CA ALA A 20 -13.99 -3.18 -10.38
C ALA A 20 -14.78 -2.82 -9.10
N PRO A 21 -16.08 -3.20 -9.01
CA PRO A 21 -16.91 -2.94 -7.84
C PRO A 21 -16.28 -3.40 -6.52
N HIS A 22 -15.47 -4.45 -6.55
CA HIS A 22 -14.65 -4.91 -5.45
C HIS A 22 -13.34 -5.55 -5.99
N LYS A 23 -12.36 -5.82 -5.12
CA LYS A 23 -11.13 -6.58 -5.46
C LYS A 23 -11.44 -7.92 -6.13
N ILE A 24 -10.66 -8.25 -7.16
CA ILE A 24 -10.71 -9.49 -7.93
C ILE A 24 -9.46 -10.32 -7.59
N LYS A 25 -9.63 -11.65 -7.51
CA LYS A 25 -8.54 -12.62 -7.42
C LYS A 25 -8.62 -13.58 -8.60
N ALA A 26 -7.48 -13.91 -9.17
CA ALA A 26 -7.33 -14.87 -10.25
C ALA A 26 -6.33 -15.97 -9.84
N ALA A 27 -6.42 -17.14 -10.47
CA ALA A 27 -5.36 -18.15 -10.40
C ALA A 27 -5.41 -19.11 -11.59
N VAL A 28 -4.24 -19.61 -11.98
CA VAL A 28 -4.09 -20.65 -13.00
C VAL A 28 -3.36 -21.83 -12.36
N SER A 29 -3.99 -23.00 -12.40
CA SER A 29 -3.42 -24.26 -11.92
C SER A 29 -3.01 -25.12 -13.11
N GLY A 30 -1.77 -25.63 -13.09
CA GLY A 30 -1.26 -26.52 -14.16
C GLY A 30 -1.77 -27.96 -14.11
N CYS A 31 -2.53 -28.34 -13.07
CA CYS A 31 -3.17 -29.66 -13.00
C CYS A 31 -4.35 -29.65 -12.01
N LEU A 32 -5.10 -30.76 -11.99
CA LEU A 32 -6.24 -30.99 -11.10
C LEU A 32 -5.93 -31.00 -9.60
N ARG A 33 -4.64 -31.10 -9.21
CA ARG A 33 -4.24 -30.95 -7.80
C ARG A 33 -4.43 -29.53 -7.27
N GLU A 34 -4.62 -28.57 -8.17
CA GLU A 34 -5.13 -27.24 -7.85
C GLU A 34 -4.28 -26.45 -6.83
N CYS A 35 -2.95 -26.61 -6.89
CA CYS A 35 -2.03 -25.95 -5.93
C CYS A 35 -2.13 -24.41 -5.89
N ALA A 36 -2.73 -23.77 -6.90
CA ALA A 36 -2.96 -22.32 -6.93
C ALA A 36 -4.31 -21.89 -6.32
N GLU A 37 -5.12 -22.83 -5.83
CA GLU A 37 -6.45 -22.59 -5.27
C GLU A 37 -7.38 -21.85 -6.25
N ALA A 38 -7.34 -22.22 -7.55
CA ALA A 38 -8.16 -21.67 -8.63
C ALA A 38 -9.66 -21.57 -8.30
N GLN A 39 -10.23 -22.59 -7.64
CA GLN A 39 -11.65 -22.59 -7.27
C GLN A 39 -11.94 -21.69 -6.05
N GLY A 40 -10.93 -21.18 -5.35
CA GLY A 40 -11.11 -20.19 -4.28
C GLY A 40 -11.09 -18.72 -4.75
N LYS A 41 -10.88 -18.49 -6.05
CA LYS A 41 -10.69 -17.15 -6.63
C LYS A 41 -11.94 -16.66 -7.37
N ASP A 42 -12.00 -15.37 -7.66
CA ASP A 42 -13.13 -14.76 -8.39
C ASP A 42 -13.24 -15.33 -9.81
N PHE A 43 -12.11 -15.68 -10.43
CA PHE A 43 -12.05 -16.65 -11.52
C PHE A 43 -10.78 -17.50 -11.42
N GLY A 44 -10.86 -18.73 -11.92
CA GLY A 44 -9.76 -19.68 -11.84
C GLY A 44 -9.72 -20.60 -13.05
N LEU A 45 -8.52 -20.94 -13.48
CA LEU A 45 -8.28 -21.84 -14.61
C LEU A 45 -7.54 -23.08 -14.13
N ILE A 46 -7.98 -24.25 -14.57
CA ILE A 46 -7.31 -25.52 -14.27
C ILE A 46 -6.99 -26.20 -15.60
N ALA A 47 -5.70 -26.43 -15.86
CA ALA A 47 -5.25 -27.08 -17.09
C ALA A 47 -5.76 -28.53 -17.17
N THR A 48 -6.19 -28.91 -18.36
CA THR A 48 -6.59 -30.27 -18.75
C THR A 48 -5.73 -30.74 -19.92
N GLU A 49 -5.96 -31.96 -20.39
CA GLU A 49 -5.28 -32.47 -21.60
C GLU A 49 -5.69 -31.69 -22.86
N ASN A 50 -6.91 -31.12 -22.87
CA ASN A 50 -7.52 -30.47 -24.03
C ASN A 50 -7.53 -28.93 -23.94
N GLY A 51 -7.00 -28.35 -22.86
CA GLY A 51 -6.99 -26.89 -22.66
C GLY A 51 -7.14 -26.52 -21.19
N TYR A 52 -8.17 -25.74 -20.86
CA TYR A 52 -8.46 -25.29 -19.51
C TYR A 52 -9.94 -25.42 -19.14
N ASN A 53 -10.20 -25.74 -17.88
CA ASN A 53 -11.50 -25.54 -17.26
C ASN A 53 -11.53 -24.16 -16.59
N LEU A 54 -12.51 -23.33 -16.96
CA LEU A 54 -12.71 -21.99 -16.40
C LEU A 54 -13.81 -22.04 -15.32
N TYR A 55 -13.46 -21.61 -14.12
CA TYR A 55 -14.34 -21.46 -12.96
C TYR A 55 -14.49 -19.98 -12.61
N VAL A 56 -15.67 -19.57 -12.17
CA VAL A 56 -15.97 -18.16 -11.82
C VAL A 56 -16.76 -18.03 -10.52
N CYS A 57 -16.74 -16.83 -9.95
CA CYS A 57 -17.51 -16.44 -8.77
C CYS A 57 -17.13 -17.17 -7.46
N GLY A 58 -15.86 -17.54 -7.30
CA GLY A 58 -15.33 -18.02 -6.03
C GLY A 58 -14.89 -16.88 -5.11
N ASN A 59 -14.84 -17.16 -3.80
CA ASN A 59 -14.27 -16.21 -2.86
C ASN A 59 -13.73 -16.88 -1.60
N GLY A 60 -12.53 -16.48 -1.18
CA GLY A 60 -12.13 -16.55 0.22
C GLY A 60 -12.80 -15.46 1.08
N GLY A 61 -12.74 -15.61 2.41
CA GLY A 61 -13.19 -14.62 3.40
C GLY A 61 -14.13 -15.21 4.46
N ALA A 62 -14.87 -14.34 5.15
CA ALA A 62 -15.76 -14.73 6.25
C ALA A 62 -16.89 -15.69 5.83
N LYS A 63 -17.38 -15.57 4.59
CA LYS A 63 -18.30 -16.52 3.96
C LYS A 63 -17.66 -17.08 2.69
N PRO A 64 -16.85 -18.16 2.78
CA PRO A 64 -16.15 -18.70 1.63
C PRO A 64 -17.12 -19.36 0.65
N LYS A 65 -16.80 -19.32 -0.65
CA LYS A 65 -17.51 -20.02 -1.72
C LYS A 65 -16.51 -20.55 -2.74
N HIS A 66 -16.71 -21.77 -3.20
CA HIS A 66 -16.02 -22.28 -4.37
C HIS A 66 -16.60 -21.66 -5.64
N ALA A 67 -15.72 -21.35 -6.58
CA ALA A 67 -16.06 -20.94 -7.92
C ALA A 67 -16.83 -22.06 -8.63
N VAL A 68 -17.77 -21.66 -9.48
CA VAL A 68 -18.60 -22.57 -10.25
C VAL A 68 -18.04 -22.68 -11.66
N LEU A 69 -18.05 -23.89 -12.21
CA LEU A 69 -17.57 -24.16 -13.55
C LEU A 69 -18.41 -23.40 -14.60
N LEU A 70 -17.74 -22.56 -15.40
CA LEU A 70 -18.32 -21.83 -16.52
C LEU A 70 -18.18 -22.61 -17.83
N ALA A 71 -16.97 -23.08 -18.15
CA ALA A 71 -16.67 -23.78 -19.39
C ALA A 71 -15.55 -24.83 -19.18
N ARG A 72 -15.58 -25.92 -19.95
CA ARG A 72 -14.59 -27.01 -19.89
C ARG A 72 -13.74 -27.08 -21.15
N ASP A 73 -12.50 -27.53 -20.99
CA ASP A 73 -11.61 -27.90 -22.09
C ASP A 73 -11.49 -26.82 -23.19
N ILE A 74 -11.42 -25.56 -22.78
CA ILE A 74 -11.33 -24.41 -23.69
C ILE A 74 -9.88 -24.01 -23.95
N SER A 75 -9.59 -23.46 -25.13
CA SER A 75 -8.29 -22.86 -25.46
C SER A 75 -8.02 -21.61 -24.61
N GLU A 76 -6.75 -21.20 -24.51
CA GLU A 76 -6.36 -19.94 -23.85
C GLU A 76 -7.08 -18.73 -24.45
N GLU A 77 -7.23 -18.68 -25.78
CA GLU A 77 -7.97 -17.62 -26.49
C GLU A 77 -9.44 -17.56 -26.04
N THR A 78 -10.11 -18.72 -25.98
CA THR A 78 -11.50 -18.79 -25.55
C THR A 78 -11.64 -18.46 -24.06
N ALA A 79 -10.68 -18.88 -23.24
CA ALA A 79 -10.63 -18.55 -21.82
C ALA A 79 -10.53 -17.04 -21.61
N ILE A 80 -9.61 -16.37 -22.31
CA ILE A 80 -9.49 -14.91 -22.28
C ILE A 80 -10.81 -14.26 -22.68
N LYS A 81 -11.41 -14.67 -23.81
CA LYS A 81 -12.67 -14.12 -24.30
C LYS A 81 -13.79 -14.21 -23.27
N TYR A 82 -13.95 -15.37 -22.61
CA TYR A 82 -14.97 -15.56 -21.58
C TYR A 82 -14.65 -14.78 -20.30
N ILE A 83 -13.38 -14.64 -19.92
CA ILE A 83 -12.99 -13.81 -18.77
C ILE A 83 -13.26 -12.33 -19.05
N ASP A 84 -12.93 -11.82 -20.23
CA ASP A 84 -13.22 -10.43 -20.64
C ASP A 84 -14.70 -10.10 -20.45
N ARG A 85 -15.56 -10.93 -21.04
CA ARG A 85 -17.02 -10.82 -20.95
C ARG A 85 -17.53 -10.93 -19.52
N PHE A 86 -17.05 -11.93 -18.77
CA PHE A 86 -17.43 -12.14 -17.38
C PHE A 86 -17.08 -10.92 -16.51
N LEU A 87 -15.86 -10.41 -16.62
CA LEU A 87 -15.39 -9.28 -15.83
C LEU A 87 -16.13 -7.99 -16.20
N MET A 88 -16.31 -7.69 -17.48
CA MET A 88 -17.07 -6.50 -17.89
C MET A 88 -18.53 -6.58 -17.49
N TYR A 89 -19.17 -7.73 -17.67
CA TYR A 89 -20.55 -7.91 -17.24
C TYR A 89 -20.70 -7.75 -15.72
N TYR A 90 -19.76 -8.29 -14.94
CA TYR A 90 -19.70 -8.05 -13.49
C TYR A 90 -19.50 -6.57 -13.15
N ILE A 91 -18.60 -5.87 -13.83
CA ILE A 91 -18.33 -4.44 -13.60
C ILE A 91 -19.55 -3.59 -13.91
N HIS A 92 -20.30 -3.93 -14.95
CA HIS A 92 -21.48 -3.17 -15.39
C HIS A 92 -22.70 -3.41 -14.50
N THR A 93 -22.82 -4.58 -13.88
CA THR A 93 -24.08 -4.99 -13.24
C THR A 93 -24.01 -5.17 -11.73
N ALA A 94 -22.83 -5.26 -11.12
CA ALA A 94 -22.72 -5.45 -9.68
C ALA A 94 -22.75 -4.13 -8.88
N ASP A 95 -23.42 -4.17 -7.72
CA ASP A 95 -23.40 -3.05 -6.77
C ASP A 95 -21.97 -2.76 -6.26
N ARG A 96 -21.71 -1.50 -5.90
CA ARG A 96 -20.46 -1.09 -5.25
C ARG A 96 -20.14 -1.98 -4.04
N LEU A 97 -18.86 -2.35 -3.89
CA LEU A 97 -18.35 -3.20 -2.81
C LEU A 97 -18.91 -4.65 -2.79
N THR A 98 -19.44 -5.14 -3.92
CA THR A 98 -19.96 -6.51 -4.03
C THR A 98 -18.94 -7.46 -4.64
N ARG A 99 -18.67 -8.61 -3.99
CA ARG A 99 -17.85 -9.69 -4.55
C ARG A 99 -18.59 -10.48 -5.63
N THR A 100 -17.86 -11.02 -6.62
CA THR A 100 -18.41 -11.87 -7.70
C THR A 100 -19.30 -13.01 -7.20
N ALA A 101 -18.90 -13.71 -6.13
CA ALA A 101 -19.70 -14.75 -5.49
C ALA A 101 -21.07 -14.25 -5.00
N ARG A 102 -21.12 -13.07 -4.37
CA ARG A 102 -22.38 -12.48 -3.86
C ARG A 102 -23.24 -11.93 -4.98
N TRP A 103 -22.59 -11.42 -6.02
CA TRP A 103 -23.25 -10.98 -7.24
C TRP A 103 -23.95 -12.16 -7.94
N LEU A 104 -23.27 -13.31 -8.07
CA LEU A 104 -23.87 -14.52 -8.65
C LEU A 104 -25.03 -15.08 -7.80
N GLU A 105 -24.92 -15.07 -6.47
CA GLU A 105 -26.00 -15.54 -5.58
C GLU A 105 -27.28 -14.71 -5.69
N LYS A 106 -27.16 -13.42 -6.02
CA LYS A 106 -28.30 -12.52 -6.24
C LYS A 106 -28.86 -12.60 -7.67
N MET A 107 -28.15 -13.26 -8.59
CA MET A 107 -28.53 -13.33 -10.00
C MET A 107 -29.60 -14.40 -10.20
N ASP A 108 -30.77 -13.99 -10.71
CA ASP A 108 -31.83 -14.92 -11.08
C ASP A 108 -31.34 -15.88 -12.17
N GLY A 109 -31.49 -17.18 -11.93
CA GLY A 109 -30.94 -18.23 -12.81
C GLY A 109 -29.45 -18.54 -12.60
N GLY A 110 -28.75 -17.78 -11.73
CA GLY A 110 -27.40 -18.07 -11.27
C GLY A 110 -26.39 -18.33 -12.41
N ILE A 111 -25.59 -19.39 -12.25
CA ILE A 111 -24.54 -19.73 -13.22
C ILE A 111 -25.07 -20.05 -14.62
N GLU A 112 -26.26 -20.64 -14.73
CA GLU A 112 -26.83 -21.01 -16.03
C GLU A 112 -27.27 -19.78 -16.80
N TYR A 113 -27.79 -18.76 -16.12
CA TYR A 113 -28.05 -17.47 -16.76
C TYR A 113 -26.76 -16.76 -17.16
N LEU A 114 -25.73 -16.78 -16.29
CA LEU A 114 -24.43 -16.20 -16.61
C LEU A 114 -23.78 -16.86 -17.85
N LYS A 115 -23.88 -18.19 -18.00
CA LYS A 115 -23.41 -18.90 -19.20
C LYS A 115 -24.11 -18.42 -20.46
N LYS A 116 -25.45 -18.25 -20.43
CA LYS A 116 -26.19 -17.73 -21.57
C LYS A 116 -25.70 -16.36 -22.02
N ILE A 117 -25.35 -15.50 -21.07
CA ILE A 117 -24.84 -14.17 -21.39
C ILE A 117 -23.40 -14.23 -21.92
N VAL A 118 -22.51 -14.93 -21.22
CA VAL A 118 -21.05 -14.91 -21.50
C VAL A 118 -20.65 -15.82 -22.66
N ILE A 119 -21.36 -16.93 -22.87
CA ILE A 119 -21.03 -17.95 -23.87
C ILE A 119 -21.97 -17.81 -25.07
N ASP A 120 -23.28 -17.88 -24.83
CA ASP A 120 -24.29 -17.97 -25.90
C ASP A 120 -24.71 -16.61 -26.48
N ASP A 121 -24.14 -15.51 -25.96
CA ASP A 121 -24.45 -14.12 -26.32
C ASP A 121 -25.97 -13.83 -26.33
N TYR A 122 -26.68 -14.37 -25.34
CA TYR A 122 -28.15 -14.29 -25.26
C TYR A 122 -28.70 -12.86 -25.27
N LEU A 123 -27.91 -11.88 -24.80
CA LEU A 123 -28.29 -10.46 -24.79
C LEU A 123 -27.74 -9.68 -26.01
N GLY A 124 -26.88 -10.27 -26.83
CA GLY A 124 -26.25 -9.60 -27.98
C GLY A 124 -25.23 -8.52 -27.61
N ILE A 125 -24.64 -8.60 -26.41
CA ILE A 125 -23.74 -7.57 -25.85
C ILE A 125 -22.28 -8.02 -25.78
N CYS A 126 -21.95 -9.27 -26.16
CA CYS A 126 -20.59 -9.78 -25.99
C CYS A 126 -19.53 -8.94 -26.73
N ALA A 127 -19.84 -8.45 -27.93
CA ALA A 127 -18.92 -7.60 -28.68
C ALA A 127 -18.63 -6.27 -27.98
N GLU A 128 -19.65 -5.65 -27.37
CA GLU A 128 -19.50 -4.42 -26.59
C GLU A 128 -18.65 -4.66 -25.34
N LEU A 129 -18.90 -5.75 -24.61
CA LEU A 129 -18.11 -6.13 -23.44
C LEU A 129 -16.63 -6.39 -23.79
N GLU A 130 -16.36 -7.01 -24.94
CA GLU A 130 -15.00 -7.22 -25.44
C GLU A 130 -14.32 -5.90 -25.81
N GLU A 131 -15.04 -4.97 -26.44
CA GLU A 131 -14.53 -3.63 -26.76
C GLU A 131 -14.23 -2.80 -25.51
N ASP A 132 -15.09 -2.86 -24.49
CA ASP A 132 -14.87 -2.20 -23.20
C ASP A 132 -13.64 -2.72 -22.48
N MET A 133 -13.47 -4.05 -22.43
CA MET A 133 -12.28 -4.65 -21.86
C MET A 133 -11.04 -4.23 -22.64
N ALA A 134 -11.09 -4.26 -23.98
CA ALA A 134 -9.99 -3.82 -24.83
C ALA A 134 -9.60 -2.36 -24.54
N ARG A 135 -10.57 -1.46 -24.36
CA ARG A 135 -10.29 -0.06 -23.99
C ARG A 135 -9.52 0.03 -22.68
N LEU A 136 -9.91 -0.71 -21.64
CA LEU A 136 -9.18 -0.69 -20.36
C LEU A 136 -7.76 -1.23 -20.49
N ILE A 137 -7.56 -2.30 -21.27
CA ILE A 137 -6.26 -2.92 -21.48
C ILE A 137 -5.32 -2.00 -22.27
N TYR A 138 -5.79 -1.47 -23.40
CA TYR A 138 -4.95 -0.66 -24.30
C TYR A 138 -4.67 0.74 -23.78
N THR A 139 -5.43 1.23 -22.81
CA THR A 139 -5.19 2.52 -22.15
C THR A 139 -4.39 2.40 -20.86
N TYR A 140 -4.08 1.18 -20.40
CA TYR A 140 -3.29 0.96 -19.20
C TYR A 140 -1.87 1.52 -19.37
N GLU A 141 -1.48 2.39 -18.44
CA GLU A 141 -0.10 2.86 -18.29
C GLU A 141 0.34 2.64 -16.83
N CYS A 142 1.54 2.08 -16.64
CA CYS A 142 2.12 1.98 -15.30
C CYS A 142 2.68 3.35 -14.88
N GLU A 143 1.99 4.03 -13.97
CA GLU A 143 2.37 5.36 -13.46
C GLU A 143 3.83 5.41 -12.95
N TRP A 144 4.29 4.35 -12.28
CA TRP A 144 5.66 4.25 -11.80
C TRP A 144 6.69 4.07 -12.92
N THR A 145 6.38 3.28 -13.95
CA THR A 145 7.26 3.13 -15.12
C THR A 145 7.41 4.46 -15.83
N ARG A 146 6.30 5.22 -15.96
CA ARG A 146 6.30 6.56 -16.51
C ARG A 146 7.15 7.54 -15.70
N VAL A 147 7.13 7.46 -14.38
CA VAL A 147 8.01 8.26 -13.50
C VAL A 147 9.47 7.85 -13.68
N VAL A 148 9.78 6.56 -13.63
CA VAL A 148 11.16 6.04 -13.74
C VAL A 148 11.81 6.44 -15.06
N ASN A 149 11.05 6.43 -16.15
CA ASN A 149 11.55 6.72 -17.50
C ASN A 149 11.56 8.23 -17.85
N ASP A 150 10.96 9.09 -17.04
CA ASP A 150 10.90 10.55 -17.27
C ASP A 150 11.80 11.28 -16.25
N PRO A 151 12.99 11.75 -16.65
CA PRO A 151 13.91 12.45 -15.74
C PRO A 151 13.28 13.63 -15.02
N LYS A 152 12.39 14.37 -15.69
CA LYS A 152 11.71 15.53 -15.11
C LYS A 152 10.74 15.12 -14.01
N ARG A 153 10.03 13.99 -14.16
CA ARG A 153 9.17 13.46 -13.09
C ARG A 153 9.95 12.90 -11.92
N ARG A 154 11.18 12.39 -12.14
CA ARG A 154 12.01 11.91 -11.03
C ARG A 154 12.44 13.03 -10.08
N GLU A 155 12.49 14.27 -10.55
CA GLU A 155 12.77 15.44 -9.71
C GLU A 155 11.72 15.60 -8.58
N ASP A 156 10.47 15.17 -8.79
CA ASP A 156 9.43 15.19 -7.77
C ASP A 156 9.67 14.16 -6.62
N PHE A 157 10.59 13.21 -6.82
CA PHE A 157 10.87 12.12 -5.87
C PHE A 157 12.23 12.22 -5.18
N VAL A 158 12.93 13.35 -5.31
CA VAL A 158 14.16 13.61 -4.54
C VAL A 158 13.83 13.74 -3.06
N GLN A 159 14.76 13.33 -2.18
CA GLN A 159 14.54 13.44 -0.74
C GLN A 159 14.56 14.90 -0.29
N PHE A 160 15.51 15.71 -0.77
CA PHE A 160 15.63 17.12 -0.45
C PHE A 160 15.85 17.93 -1.72
N VAL A 161 15.20 19.09 -1.85
CA VAL A 161 15.38 19.95 -3.05
C VAL A 161 16.56 20.89 -2.98
N ASN A 162 17.20 21.00 -1.83
CA ASN A 162 18.33 21.91 -1.61
C ASN A 162 19.68 21.20 -1.44
N THR A 163 19.72 19.86 -1.54
CA THR A 163 20.94 19.05 -1.44
C THR A 163 20.74 17.66 -2.05
N ASP A 164 21.81 17.07 -2.58
CA ASP A 164 21.84 15.69 -3.07
C ASP A 164 22.08 14.65 -1.95
N GLU A 165 22.26 15.11 -0.71
CA GLU A 165 22.44 14.22 0.43
C GLU A 165 21.18 13.40 0.71
N THR A 166 21.36 12.16 1.18
CA THR A 166 20.25 11.30 1.63
C THR A 166 20.41 10.94 3.10
N ILE A 167 19.30 10.86 3.83
CA ILE A 167 19.30 10.46 5.24
C ILE A 167 18.26 9.38 5.49
N ASP A 168 18.68 8.29 6.14
CA ASP A 168 17.75 7.26 6.60
C ASP A 168 16.96 7.74 7.82
N GLY A 169 15.62 7.72 7.71
CA GLY A 169 14.72 7.98 8.83
C GLY A 169 14.58 6.80 9.81
N ILE A 170 15.21 5.66 9.51
CA ILE A 170 15.15 4.43 10.29
C ILE A 170 16.49 3.69 10.23
N GLU A 171 16.93 3.15 11.38
CA GLU A 171 18.12 2.30 11.45
C GLU A 171 17.87 0.96 10.76
N TYR A 172 18.78 0.53 9.89
CA TYR A 172 18.82 -0.84 9.39
C TYR A 172 19.60 -1.75 10.33
N ILE A 173 18.99 -2.86 10.72
CA ILE A 173 19.56 -3.85 11.63
C ILE A 173 19.73 -5.20 10.95
N THR A 174 20.75 -5.95 11.36
CA THR A 174 20.96 -7.33 10.93
C THR A 174 20.22 -8.29 11.85
N GLU A 175 19.33 -9.11 11.27
CA GLU A 175 18.63 -10.20 11.97
C GLU A 175 18.70 -11.46 11.11
N ARG A 176 19.23 -12.56 11.68
CA ARG A 176 19.46 -13.83 10.96
C ARG A 176 20.25 -13.67 9.64
N GLY A 177 21.23 -12.77 9.62
CA GLY A 177 22.07 -12.50 8.45
C GLY A 177 21.42 -11.65 7.34
N GLN A 178 20.19 -11.17 7.54
CA GLN A 178 19.50 -10.28 6.59
C GLN A 178 19.35 -8.87 7.18
N GLN A 179 19.43 -7.85 6.31
CA GLN A 179 19.16 -6.46 6.68
C GLN A 179 17.65 -6.21 6.70
N ARG A 180 17.16 -5.55 7.75
CA ARG A 180 15.77 -5.07 7.84
C ARG A 180 15.73 -3.74 8.60
N PRO A 181 14.70 -2.89 8.41
CA PRO A 181 14.50 -1.75 9.29
C PRO A 181 14.29 -2.20 10.74
N ALA A 182 14.73 -1.36 11.67
CA ALA A 182 14.46 -1.51 13.10
C ALA A 182 12.94 -1.54 13.37
N ASP A 183 12.55 -2.17 14.48
CA ASP A 183 11.13 -2.27 14.82
C ASP A 183 10.58 -0.91 15.26
N TRP A 184 9.40 -0.54 14.73
CA TRP A 184 8.74 0.67 15.16
C TRP A 184 8.22 0.53 16.59
N PRO A 185 8.58 1.43 17.52
CA PRO A 185 8.11 1.33 18.90
C PRO A 185 6.59 1.48 19.02
N LYS A 186 6.00 0.72 19.95
CA LYS A 186 4.62 0.97 20.39
C LYS A 186 4.51 2.29 21.15
N LYS A 187 5.47 2.56 22.03
CA LYS A 187 5.66 3.79 22.79
C LYS A 187 7.11 4.23 22.67
N PHE A 188 7.31 5.52 22.45
CA PHE A 188 8.64 6.11 22.47
C PHE A 188 9.06 6.44 23.91
N ASN A 189 10.36 6.51 24.17
CA ASN A 189 10.90 6.77 25.50
C ASN A 189 10.82 8.25 25.90
N ASP A 190 10.74 9.14 24.92
CA ASP A 190 10.67 10.59 25.13
C ASP A 190 9.42 11.14 24.44
N ASP A 191 8.92 12.28 24.89
CA ASP A 191 7.90 13.01 24.14
C ASP A 191 8.55 14.13 23.33
N LEU A 192 8.08 14.32 22.10
CA LEU A 192 8.47 15.50 21.33
C LEU A 192 7.71 16.70 21.90
N VAL A 193 8.40 17.53 22.66
CA VAL A 193 7.88 18.84 23.07
C VAL A 193 8.25 19.85 22.00
N VAL A 194 7.25 20.25 21.20
CA VAL A 194 7.40 21.33 20.23
C VAL A 194 7.20 22.66 20.98
N PRO A 195 8.24 23.51 21.09
CA PRO A 195 8.11 24.79 21.77
C PRO A 195 7.21 25.75 20.97
N ASP A 196 6.72 26.81 21.60
CA ASP A 196 6.10 27.90 20.87
C ASP A 196 7.13 28.51 19.92
N ASN A 197 6.81 28.60 18.63
CA ASN A 197 7.65 29.24 17.63
C ASN A 197 8.13 30.65 18.02
N LYS A 198 7.37 31.37 18.86
CA LYS A 198 7.76 32.70 19.38
C LYS A 198 8.96 32.64 20.31
N SER A 199 9.26 31.48 20.90
CA SER A 199 10.40 31.29 21.79
C SER A 199 11.74 31.11 21.06
N LEU A 200 11.69 30.82 19.75
CA LEU A 200 12.90 30.67 18.93
C LEU A 200 13.53 32.04 18.68
N THR A 201 14.82 32.18 18.98
CA THR A 201 15.57 33.45 18.88
C THR A 201 16.39 33.56 17.59
N ASP A 202 16.91 34.76 17.30
CA ASP A 202 17.90 35.00 16.23
C ASP A 202 17.52 34.48 14.84
N LYS A 203 16.22 34.57 14.51
CA LYS A 203 15.72 34.13 13.21
C LYS A 203 16.25 34.99 12.08
N SER A 204 16.59 34.34 10.97
CA SER A 204 17.02 35.01 9.74
C SER A 204 16.38 34.38 8.51
N TRP A 205 16.26 35.17 7.45
CA TRP A 205 15.76 34.69 6.18
C TRP A 205 16.84 33.89 5.45
N VAL A 206 16.59 32.60 5.29
CA VAL A 206 17.47 31.66 4.59
C VAL A 206 16.89 31.40 3.20
N LYS A 207 17.73 31.56 2.17
CA LYS A 207 17.39 31.21 0.78
C LYS A 207 17.39 29.70 0.62
N ILE A 208 16.31 29.13 0.10
CA ILE A 208 16.13 27.67 0.06
C ILE A 208 16.35 27.09 -1.34
N ALA A 209 15.39 27.27 -2.24
CA ALA A 209 15.38 26.70 -3.59
C ALA A 209 14.42 27.50 -4.48
N LEU A 210 14.41 27.20 -5.77
CA LEU A 210 13.46 27.79 -6.72
C LEU A 210 12.03 27.33 -6.40
N THR A 211 11.05 28.18 -6.67
CA THR A 211 9.62 27.83 -6.54
C THR A 211 9.25 26.63 -7.42
N SER A 212 9.91 26.47 -8.57
CA SER A 212 9.72 25.35 -9.49
C SER A 212 10.13 23.98 -8.93
N SER A 213 10.91 23.96 -7.84
CA SER A 213 11.29 22.72 -7.15
C SER A 213 10.20 22.19 -6.21
N PHE A 214 9.09 22.92 -6.05
CA PHE A 214 8.00 22.54 -5.15
C PHE A 214 6.72 22.28 -5.96
N PRO A 215 6.26 21.02 -6.02
CA PRO A 215 5.05 20.67 -6.74
C PRO A 215 3.82 21.37 -6.13
N ILE A 216 2.93 21.77 -7.02
CA ILE A 216 1.67 22.42 -6.68
C ILE A 216 0.75 21.42 -5.94
N GLU A 217 0.06 21.87 -4.89
CA GLU A 217 -0.80 21.08 -3.99
C GLU A 217 -0.09 19.90 -3.31
N ALA A 218 1.23 19.98 -3.18
CA ALA A 218 2.04 18.94 -2.56
C ALA A 218 3.14 19.55 -1.69
N GLY A 219 3.72 18.70 -0.85
CA GLY A 219 4.84 19.06 0.00
C GLY A 219 6.16 18.52 -0.56
N GLN A 220 7.22 19.30 -0.39
CA GLN A 220 8.59 18.86 -0.67
C GLN A 220 9.49 19.19 0.51
N VAL A 221 10.57 18.43 0.69
CA VAL A 221 11.42 18.55 1.89
C VAL A 221 12.70 19.30 1.58
N ILE A 222 13.19 20.04 2.56
CA ILE A 222 14.54 20.58 2.59
C ILE A 222 15.30 20.11 3.82
N LYS A 223 16.62 20.06 3.68
CA LYS A 223 17.54 19.77 4.77
C LYS A 223 18.11 21.07 5.32
N TYR A 224 18.05 21.25 6.64
CA TYR A 224 18.65 22.38 7.35
C TYR A 224 19.39 21.85 8.57
N GLY A 225 20.71 21.65 8.44
CA GLY A 225 21.49 20.85 9.39
C GLY A 225 21.07 19.39 9.39
N ASP A 226 20.74 18.84 10.56
CA ASP A 226 20.15 17.52 10.73
C ASP A 226 18.61 17.55 10.68
N THR A 227 17.99 18.73 10.58
CA THR A 227 16.54 18.92 10.59
C THR A 227 15.93 18.87 9.18
N GLN A 228 14.76 18.22 9.07
CA GLN A 228 13.96 18.16 7.84
C GLN A 228 12.73 19.06 7.96
N ILE A 229 12.56 19.96 6.99
CA ILE A 229 11.45 20.90 6.92
C ILE A 229 10.64 20.61 5.66
N ALA A 230 9.33 20.41 5.81
CA ALA A 230 8.38 20.25 4.71
C ALA A 230 7.86 21.63 4.30
N ILE A 231 7.85 21.91 3.00
CA ILE A 231 7.34 23.14 2.40
C ILE A 231 6.20 22.76 1.45
N PHE A 232 5.08 23.45 1.55
CA PHE A 232 3.85 23.19 0.79
C PHE A 232 3.53 24.38 -0.11
N ASN A 233 3.40 24.09 -1.40
CA ASN A 233 2.99 25.04 -2.43
C ASN A 233 1.51 24.86 -2.73
N THR A 234 0.63 25.64 -2.09
CA THR A 234 -0.82 25.53 -2.29
C THR A 234 -1.28 26.38 -3.46
N HIS A 235 -1.77 25.73 -4.53
CA HIS A 235 -2.38 26.33 -5.70
C HIS A 235 -3.59 27.20 -5.33
N GLY A 236 -3.75 28.34 -6.01
CA GLY A 236 -4.93 29.19 -5.83
C GLY A 236 -4.98 29.94 -4.48
N ARG A 237 -4.10 29.63 -3.53
CA ARG A 237 -3.84 30.46 -2.34
C ARG A 237 -2.55 31.25 -2.57
N THR A 238 -2.53 32.51 -2.14
CA THR A 238 -1.37 33.40 -2.29
C THR A 238 -0.23 33.09 -1.29
N LYS A 239 -0.44 32.12 -0.39
CA LYS A 239 0.43 31.84 0.74
C LYS A 239 1.06 30.45 0.63
N TRP A 240 2.35 30.40 0.91
CA TRP A 240 3.13 29.16 1.06
C TRP A 240 3.26 28.81 2.53
N TYR A 241 3.44 27.52 2.81
CA TYR A 241 3.50 27.00 4.18
C TYR A 241 4.74 26.16 4.39
N ALA A 242 5.30 26.19 5.60
CA ALA A 242 6.39 25.33 5.97
C ALA A 242 6.21 24.80 7.39
N THR A 243 6.52 23.53 7.60
CA THR A 243 6.43 22.85 8.89
C THR A 243 7.61 21.89 9.07
N GLN A 244 7.79 21.36 10.27
CA GLN A 244 8.65 20.18 10.44
C GLN A 244 8.17 19.02 9.56
N ASN A 245 9.07 18.24 8.96
CA ASN A 245 8.67 17.06 8.17
C ASN A 245 8.32 15.84 9.05
N MET A 246 8.79 15.84 10.31
CA MET A 246 8.53 14.76 11.27
C MET A 246 7.12 14.86 11.86
N CYS A 247 6.33 13.80 11.71
CA CYS A 247 5.03 13.68 12.37
C CYS A 247 5.22 13.42 13.89
N PRO A 248 4.67 14.26 14.78
CA PRO A 248 4.85 14.15 16.23
C PRO A 248 4.20 12.89 16.83
N HIS A 249 3.20 12.30 16.16
CA HIS A 249 2.51 11.11 16.64
C HIS A 249 3.42 9.88 16.73
N LYS A 250 4.20 9.62 15.66
CA LYS A 250 5.04 8.41 15.57
C LYS A 250 6.47 8.68 15.14
N ARG A 251 6.89 9.94 15.02
CA ARG A 251 8.25 10.35 14.62
C ARG A 251 8.67 9.91 13.21
N ALA A 252 7.70 9.78 12.31
CA ALA A 252 7.96 9.50 10.90
C ALA A 252 8.19 10.79 10.13
N PHE A 253 9.25 10.86 9.32
CA PHE A 253 9.59 12.01 8.48
C PHE A 253 8.84 11.97 7.14
N VAL A 254 7.52 12.17 7.19
CA VAL A 254 6.59 11.86 6.08
C VAL A 254 5.55 12.95 5.82
N LEU A 255 5.60 14.09 6.52
CA LEU A 255 4.53 15.09 6.41
C LEU A 255 4.50 15.78 5.05
N SER A 256 5.62 15.94 4.36
CA SER A 256 5.64 16.44 2.97
C SER A 256 4.81 15.58 2.01
N GLN A 257 4.72 14.28 2.26
CA GLN A 257 3.92 13.33 1.47
C GLN A 257 2.45 13.26 1.93
N GLY A 258 2.06 14.11 2.88
CA GLY A 258 0.70 14.19 3.38
C GLY A 258 -0.25 14.83 2.36
N LEU A 259 -1.53 14.46 2.47
CA LEU A 259 -2.57 15.12 1.68
C LEU A 259 -2.80 16.52 2.24
N VAL A 260 -2.62 17.53 1.39
CA VAL A 260 -2.97 18.92 1.69
C VAL A 260 -4.42 19.15 1.30
N GLY A 261 -5.15 19.89 2.13
CA GLY A 261 -6.52 20.28 1.80
C GLY A 261 -7.19 21.00 2.95
N ASP A 262 -8.41 21.45 2.71
CA ASP A 262 -9.19 22.18 3.69
C ASP A 262 -10.00 21.23 4.59
N ASP A 263 -10.29 21.68 5.81
CA ASP A 263 -11.39 21.13 6.59
C ASP A 263 -12.72 21.85 6.27
N GLU A 264 -13.77 21.44 6.97
CA GLU A 264 -15.12 22.00 6.84
C GLU A 264 -15.19 23.51 7.17
N ASN A 265 -14.20 24.04 7.90
CA ASN A 265 -14.11 25.45 8.30
C ASN A 265 -13.14 26.24 7.39
N GLY A 266 -12.59 25.61 6.34
CA GLY A 266 -11.63 26.23 5.42
C GLY A 266 -10.20 26.33 5.97
N ILE A 267 -9.90 25.67 7.09
CA ILE A 267 -8.55 25.60 7.66
C ILE A 267 -7.73 24.65 6.81
N LEU A 268 -6.66 25.18 6.24
CA LEU A 268 -5.74 24.39 5.44
C LEU A 268 -4.91 23.48 6.35
N LYS A 269 -4.88 22.20 6.02
CA LYS A 269 -4.21 21.18 6.82
C LYS A 269 -3.38 20.24 5.96
N VAL A 270 -2.42 19.58 6.61
CA VAL A 270 -1.75 18.41 6.07
C VAL A 270 -2.16 17.17 6.86
N SER A 271 -2.57 16.12 6.15
CA SER A 271 -2.91 14.82 6.73
C SER A 271 -1.71 13.89 6.68
N CYS A 272 -1.21 13.46 7.85
CA CYS A 272 -0.12 12.49 7.94
C CYS A 272 -0.46 11.21 7.14
N PRO A 273 0.37 10.79 6.17
CA PRO A 273 0.03 9.68 5.27
C PRO A 273 -0.11 8.35 6.02
N MET A 274 0.65 8.16 7.11
CA MET A 274 0.64 6.90 7.87
C MET A 274 -0.56 6.72 8.81
N HIS A 275 -1.04 7.79 9.46
CA HIS A 275 -2.00 7.69 10.57
C HIS A 275 -3.19 8.65 10.48
N LYS A 276 -3.26 9.46 9.41
CA LYS A 276 -4.37 10.40 9.14
C LYS A 276 -4.63 11.43 10.26
N LYS A 277 -3.61 11.72 11.08
CA LYS A 277 -3.61 12.90 11.95
C LYS A 277 -3.46 14.14 11.08
N ASN A 278 -4.37 15.09 11.25
CA ASN A 278 -4.43 16.31 10.48
C ASN A 278 -3.86 17.47 11.29
N PHE A 279 -2.98 18.26 10.69
CA PHE A 279 -2.34 19.40 11.32
C PHE A 279 -2.60 20.67 10.51
N SER A 280 -3.02 21.74 11.18
CA SER A 280 -3.13 23.06 10.58
C SER A 280 -1.79 23.50 10.03
N LEU A 281 -1.73 23.92 8.77
CA LEU A 281 -0.49 24.45 8.17
C LEU A 281 -0.16 25.87 8.67
N ASP A 282 -1.16 26.60 9.17
CA ASP A 282 -0.96 27.93 9.78
C ASP A 282 -0.42 27.83 11.21
N THR A 283 -1.08 27.06 12.08
CA THR A 283 -0.80 27.04 13.52
C THR A 283 0.01 25.83 13.98
N GLY A 284 0.08 24.79 13.16
CA GLY A 284 0.68 23.50 13.50
C GLY A 284 -0.18 22.62 14.40
N GLU A 285 -1.33 23.10 14.88
CA GLU A 285 -2.18 22.36 15.83
C GLU A 285 -2.77 21.12 15.19
N CYS A 286 -2.82 20.02 15.96
CA CYS A 286 -3.54 18.82 15.56
C CYS A 286 -5.05 19.05 15.68
N ILE A 287 -5.74 18.99 14.55
CA ILE A 287 -7.19 19.18 14.45
C ILE A 287 -7.95 17.85 14.37
N SER A 288 -7.26 16.72 14.55
CA SER A 288 -7.82 15.36 14.58
C SER A 288 -8.18 14.86 15.98
N GLY A 289 -8.19 15.72 16.99
CA GLY A 289 -8.63 15.41 18.36
C GLY A 289 -7.51 15.18 19.39
N ASP A 290 -6.25 15.00 18.98
CA ASP A 290 -5.12 14.90 19.91
C ASP A 290 -4.50 16.28 20.13
N VAL A 291 -5.13 17.06 21.01
CA VAL A 291 -4.75 18.47 21.29
C VAL A 291 -3.32 18.66 21.80
N GLU A 292 -2.69 17.59 22.28
CA GLU A 292 -1.29 17.59 22.74
C GLU A 292 -0.29 17.56 21.57
N LEU A 293 -0.72 17.14 20.38
CA LEU A 293 0.16 17.08 19.21
C LEU A 293 0.18 18.43 18.49
N LYS A 294 1.38 18.92 18.21
CA LYS A 294 1.61 20.16 17.49
C LYS A 294 2.82 20.05 16.57
N LEU A 295 2.77 20.74 15.44
CA LEU A 295 3.90 20.93 14.53
C LEU A 295 4.55 22.29 14.79
N MET A 296 5.86 22.34 14.62
CA MET A 296 6.56 23.59 14.37
C MET A 296 6.23 24.07 12.97
N THR A 297 5.80 25.33 12.83
CA THR A 297 5.60 26.01 11.53
C THR A 297 6.71 27.03 11.27
N PHE A 298 6.92 27.43 10.02
CA PHE A 298 7.93 28.43 9.67
C PHE A 298 7.35 29.44 8.69
N GLU A 299 7.75 30.69 8.82
CA GLU A 299 7.31 31.74 7.89
C GLU A 299 7.99 31.53 6.54
N VAL A 300 7.17 31.59 5.49
CA VAL A 300 7.61 31.47 4.10
C VAL A 300 7.39 32.79 3.39
N LYS A 301 8.37 33.21 2.59
CA LYS A 301 8.17 34.28 1.60
C LYS A 301 8.77 33.86 0.25
N ILE A 302 8.19 34.37 -0.81
CA ILE A 302 8.71 34.22 -2.17
C ILE A 302 9.34 35.54 -2.60
N LEU A 303 10.59 35.49 -3.05
CA LEU A 303 11.33 36.65 -3.56
C LEU A 303 12.23 36.20 -4.71
N ASP A 304 12.09 36.85 -5.87
CA ASP A 304 12.84 36.58 -7.11
C ASP A 304 12.80 35.10 -7.53
N ASP A 305 11.61 34.48 -7.52
CA ASP A 305 11.38 33.05 -7.81
C ASP A 305 12.05 32.06 -6.84
N PHE A 306 12.59 32.53 -5.73
CA PHE A 306 13.10 31.68 -4.66
C PHE A 306 12.15 31.62 -3.47
N VAL A 307 12.07 30.44 -2.87
CA VAL A 307 11.48 30.22 -1.55
C VAL A 307 12.49 30.62 -0.48
N TRP A 308 12.05 31.42 0.48
CA TRP A 308 12.82 31.82 1.66
C TRP A 308 12.07 31.43 2.92
N LEU A 309 12.81 30.93 3.92
CA LEU A 309 12.27 30.59 5.24
C LEU A 309 12.89 31.47 6.33
N ASN A 310 12.07 31.89 7.29
CA ASN A 310 12.55 32.59 8.49
C ASN A 310 12.90 31.56 9.57
N LEU A 311 14.18 31.20 9.69
CA LEU A 311 14.66 30.10 10.51
C LEU A 311 15.61 30.57 11.61
N PRO A 312 15.56 29.99 12.82
CA PRO A 312 16.58 30.22 13.85
C PRO A 312 17.89 29.51 13.49
N PRO A 313 18.96 29.65 14.29
CA PRO A 313 20.22 28.95 14.06
C PRO A 313 20.04 27.43 13.95
N VAL A 314 20.83 26.80 13.07
CA VAL A 314 20.80 25.35 12.81
C VAL A 314 20.86 24.52 14.09
N GLN A 315 21.75 24.90 15.01
CA GLN A 315 21.96 24.18 16.27
C GLN A 315 20.73 24.19 17.17
N GLU A 316 19.91 25.24 17.10
CA GLU A 316 18.67 25.35 17.87
C GLU A 316 17.62 24.37 17.34
N LEU A 317 17.42 24.33 16.01
CA LEU A 317 16.48 23.38 15.39
C LEU A 317 16.95 21.94 15.54
N ASP A 318 18.21 21.63 15.31
CA ASP A 318 18.73 20.25 15.40
C ASP A 318 18.54 19.67 16.81
N ARG A 319 18.64 20.51 17.85
CA ARG A 319 18.39 20.09 19.23
C ARG A 319 16.93 19.67 19.47
N ILE A 320 16.00 20.27 18.74
CA ILE A 320 14.55 20.05 18.88
C ILE A 320 14.05 18.99 17.90
N LEU A 321 14.43 19.06 16.62
CA LEU A 321 13.85 18.33 15.48
C LEU A 321 14.87 17.51 14.67
N GLY A 322 16.14 17.46 15.07
CA GLY A 322 17.19 16.74 14.35
C GLY A 322 16.82 15.29 14.03
N THR A 323 17.02 14.88 12.79
CA THR A 323 16.70 13.54 12.29
C THR A 323 17.44 12.46 13.07
N SER A 324 18.72 12.67 13.36
CA SER A 324 19.56 11.74 14.09
C SER A 324 19.08 11.51 15.53
N LYS A 325 18.44 12.50 16.14
CA LYS A 325 17.84 12.40 17.48
C LYS A 325 16.57 11.55 17.48
N TRP A 326 15.74 11.69 16.45
CA TRP A 326 14.38 11.13 16.46
C TRP A 326 14.15 9.93 15.55
N LYS A 327 15.11 9.58 14.69
CA LYS A 327 15.03 8.40 13.84
C LYS A 327 14.76 7.15 14.66
N VAL A 328 14.03 6.21 14.07
CA VAL A 328 13.72 4.94 14.72
C VAL A 328 15.00 4.11 14.82
N THR A 329 15.36 3.70 16.03
CA THR A 329 16.55 2.88 16.32
C THR A 329 16.17 1.61 17.06
N LYS A 330 17.06 0.60 17.02
CA LYS A 330 16.91 -0.67 17.73
C LYS A 330 16.70 -0.50 19.23
N ASN A 331 17.32 0.52 19.82
CA ASN A 331 17.33 0.75 21.27
C ASN A 331 16.31 1.81 21.72
N GLY A 332 15.64 2.51 20.80
CA GLY A 332 14.71 3.62 21.09
C GLY A 332 13.35 3.20 21.66
N THR A 333 13.17 1.94 22.05
CA THR A 333 11.88 1.34 22.39
C THR A 333 11.84 0.87 23.84
N HIS A 334 10.86 1.33 24.64
CA HIS A 334 10.40 0.58 25.79
C HIS A 334 9.82 -0.74 25.27
N GLU A 335 10.34 -1.85 25.81
CA GLU A 335 10.06 -3.26 25.46
C GLU A 335 11.02 -3.86 24.43
N LYS A 336 11.94 -4.70 24.95
CA LYS A 336 12.47 -5.86 24.22
C LYS A 336 11.30 -6.51 23.49
N SER A 337 11.39 -6.64 22.18
CA SER A 337 10.44 -7.35 21.32
C SER A 337 9.92 -8.62 22.03
N ARG A 338 8.69 -8.58 22.55
CA ARG A 338 8.03 -9.75 23.18
C ARG A 338 7.93 -10.95 22.23
N PHE A 339 8.12 -10.75 20.93
CA PHE A 339 8.18 -11.83 19.93
C PHE A 339 9.37 -12.78 20.13
N LEU A 340 10.48 -12.33 20.73
CA LEU A 340 11.64 -13.18 21.06
C LEU A 340 11.62 -13.69 22.50
N GLN A 341 10.72 -13.19 23.35
CA GLN A 341 10.42 -13.78 24.65
C GLN A 341 9.16 -14.64 24.55
N ARG A 342 9.20 -15.67 23.69
CA ARG A 342 8.42 -16.86 24.00
C ARG A 342 8.89 -17.33 25.36
N SER A 343 7.96 -17.28 26.31
CA SER A 343 8.18 -17.56 27.73
C SER A 343 9.06 -18.80 27.91
N ALA A 344 9.96 -18.78 28.88
CA ALA A 344 10.55 -20.00 29.44
C ALA A 344 9.49 -21.03 29.91
N LYS A 345 8.20 -20.64 29.96
CA LYS A 345 7.02 -21.47 30.23
C LYS A 345 6.43 -22.22 29.02
N THR A 346 6.94 -22.04 27.80
CA THR A 346 6.51 -22.83 26.62
C THR A 346 7.69 -23.62 26.04
N ARG A 347 8.41 -24.31 26.93
CA ARG A 347 9.07 -25.55 26.49
C ARG A 347 7.96 -26.57 26.29
N ILE A 348 7.80 -27.03 25.06
CA ILE A 348 7.10 -28.28 24.80
C ILE A 348 8.02 -29.36 25.36
N GLU A 349 7.69 -29.89 26.54
CA GLU A 349 8.27 -31.16 26.98
C GLU A 349 7.66 -32.27 26.13
N ILE A 350 8.52 -33.01 25.44
CA ILE A 350 8.14 -34.27 24.84
C ILE A 350 7.94 -35.24 26.01
N LEU A 351 6.69 -35.43 26.44
CA LEU A 351 6.31 -36.37 27.50
C LEU A 351 6.26 -37.83 26.99
N GLY A 352 7.18 -38.19 26.12
CA GLY A 352 7.36 -39.56 25.63
C GLY A 352 8.78 -40.01 25.95
N LYS A 353 8.93 -41.22 26.51
CA LYS A 353 10.25 -41.85 26.57
C LYS A 353 10.81 -41.90 25.15
N ILE A 354 11.95 -41.26 24.92
CA ILE A 354 12.78 -41.57 23.77
C ILE A 354 13.26 -43.00 24.01
N ASN A 355 12.55 -43.96 23.44
CA ASN A 355 13.06 -45.32 23.36
C ASN A 355 14.18 -45.28 22.33
N ASP A 356 15.42 -45.19 22.81
CA ASP A 356 16.61 -45.58 22.04
C ASP A 356 16.51 -47.07 21.76
N GLY A 357 15.81 -47.42 20.69
CA GLY A 357 15.50 -48.81 20.38
C GLY A 357 14.66 -48.93 19.12
N CYS A 358 15.24 -48.56 17.97
CA CYS A 358 14.78 -49.08 16.69
C CYS A 358 15.73 -50.21 16.29
N ALA A 359 15.48 -51.41 16.82
CA ALA A 359 15.82 -52.65 16.17
C ALA A 359 14.51 -53.25 15.68
N ASP A 360 14.49 -53.60 14.40
CA ASP A 360 13.58 -54.48 13.66
C ASP A 360 12.28 -54.92 14.35
N VAL A 361 11.14 -54.69 13.68
CA VAL A 361 10.12 -55.68 13.26
C VAL A 361 8.82 -54.90 12.96
N GLY A 362 8.24 -55.15 11.77
CA GLY A 362 7.15 -54.37 11.20
C GLY A 362 5.71 -54.80 11.51
N CYS A 363 4.85 -54.43 10.54
CA CYS A 363 3.43 -54.75 10.36
C CYS A 363 2.40 -54.07 11.27
N GLY A 364 1.25 -53.74 10.64
CA GLY A 364 0.10 -53.00 11.19
C GLY A 364 -0.56 -53.65 12.42
N ASP A 365 -1.60 -53.06 13.01
CA ASP A 365 -2.87 -52.85 12.33
C ASP A 365 -3.83 -51.93 13.14
N LYS A 366 -4.78 -51.34 12.40
CA LYS A 366 -6.16 -50.96 12.75
C LYS A 366 -6.48 -50.41 14.15
N LYS A 367 -6.66 -49.09 14.22
CA LYS A 367 -7.96 -48.42 14.45
C LYS A 367 -7.74 -46.94 14.71
N LEU A 368 -8.14 -46.10 13.75
CA LEU A 368 -8.53 -44.72 14.04
C LEU A 368 -9.97 -44.61 13.59
N ASP A 369 -10.88 -44.69 14.57
CA ASP A 369 -12.27 -44.31 14.42
C ASP A 369 -12.34 -42.79 14.24
N TRP A 370 -13.02 -42.36 13.18
CA TRP A 370 -13.47 -40.98 12.97
C TRP A 370 -14.82 -40.72 13.62
#